data_AF-A0A382WY91-F1
#
_entry.id   AF-A0A382WY91-F1
#
_cell.length_a   1.000
_cell.length_b   1.000
_cell.length_c   1.000
_cell.angle_alpha   90.00
_cell.angle_beta   90.00
_cell.angle_gamma   90.00
#
_symmetry.space_group_name_H-M   'P 1'
#
loop_
_entity.id
_entity.type
_entity.pdbx_description
1 polymer ?
#
loop_
_entity_poly.entity_id
_entity_poly.type
_entity_poly.pdbx_seq_one_letter_code
_entity_poly.pdbx_strand_id
1 'polypeptide(L)'
;VDHKNQPAVRQDLWAFLIEVAMPKTWVDLTGQRINRVTVIEDKKGQGSNPRIKVRCDCGTVFTPFKSSIKYQTTKSCGQCGLVTKGRPKPHRLHGTRLYEWWVHYFKRGELAP
;
A
#
# COMPACT_ATOMS: atom_id res chain seq x y z
N VAL A 1 -46.89 -37.65 41.79
CA VAL A 1 -46.70 -37.36 40.34
C VAL A 1 -45.57 -36.38 40.24
N ASP A 2 -44.37 -36.94 40.14
CA ASP A 2 -43.10 -36.25 40.34
C ASP A 2 -42.78 -35.28 39.21
N HIS A 3 -42.22 -34.15 39.64
CA HIS A 3 -41.64 -33.09 38.84
C HIS A 3 -40.56 -33.62 37.88
N LYS A 4 -40.97 -34.09 36.70
CA LYS A 4 -40.04 -34.31 35.59
C LYS A 4 -39.90 -33.02 34.77
N ASN A 5 -38.95 -32.22 35.22
CA ASN A 5 -37.81 -31.87 34.37
C ASN A 5 -38.16 -31.20 33.03
N GLN A 6 -38.53 -29.92 33.08
CA GLN A 6 -38.27 -29.01 31.98
C GLN A 6 -36.94 -28.30 32.27
N PRO A 7 -35.82 -28.69 31.65
CA PRO A 7 -34.71 -27.76 31.54
C PRO A 7 -35.06 -26.76 30.43
N ALA A 8 -35.19 -25.51 30.88
CA ALA A 8 -35.25 -24.29 30.12
C ALA A 8 -34.47 -24.35 28.80
N VAL A 9 -35.10 -23.78 27.77
CA VAL A 9 -34.51 -23.41 26.49
C VAL A 9 -33.10 -22.83 26.73
N ARG A 10 -32.08 -23.67 26.52
CA ARG A 10 -30.69 -23.30 26.71
C ARG A 10 -30.34 -22.22 25.69
N GLN A 11 -30.11 -21.02 26.18
CA GLN A 11 -29.49 -19.90 25.48
C GLN A 11 -28.01 -20.22 25.19
N ASP A 12 -27.72 -21.29 24.44
CA ASP A 12 -26.36 -21.60 24.00
C ASP A 12 -26.14 -20.98 22.61
N LEU A 13 -26.16 -19.64 22.55
CA LEU A 13 -25.79 -18.86 21.36
C LEU A 13 -24.34 -19.16 20.91
N TRP A 14 -23.51 -19.73 21.80
CA TRP A 14 -22.17 -20.18 21.48
C TRP A 14 -22.14 -21.40 20.54
N ALA A 15 -23.10 -22.33 20.65
CA ALA A 15 -23.15 -23.50 19.77
C ALA A 15 -23.60 -23.13 18.34
N PHE A 16 -24.53 -22.17 18.22
CA PHE A 16 -25.00 -21.66 16.93
C PHE A 16 -23.90 -20.87 16.19
N LEU A 17 -23.01 -20.19 16.92
CA LEU A 17 -21.86 -19.49 16.33
C LEU A 17 -20.74 -20.44 15.88
N ILE A 18 -20.61 -21.62 16.49
CA ILE A 18 -19.59 -22.62 16.11
C ILE A 18 -19.94 -23.29 14.76
N GLU A 19 -21.23 -23.45 14.44
CA GLU A 19 -21.68 -23.96 13.13
C GLU A 19 -21.41 -22.96 11.98
N VAL A 20 -21.37 -21.65 12.28
CA VAL A 20 -20.98 -20.59 11.35
C VAL A 20 -19.53 -20.17 11.60
N ALA A 21 -18.65 -21.14 11.90
CA ALA A 21 -17.21 -20.92 11.89
C ALA A 21 -16.80 -20.45 10.49
N MET A 22 -16.76 -19.13 10.29
CA MET A 22 -16.31 -18.52 9.04
C MET A 22 -14.90 -19.05 8.81
N PRO A 23 -14.70 -19.93 7.81
CA PRO A 23 -13.37 -20.47 7.60
C PRO A 23 -12.45 -19.28 7.36
N LYS A 24 -11.22 -19.34 7.87
CA LYS A 24 -10.17 -18.38 7.52
C LYS A 24 -9.84 -18.60 6.04
N THR A 25 -10.71 -18.09 5.16
CA THR A 25 -10.57 -18.23 3.73
C THR A 25 -9.41 -17.36 3.32
N TRP A 26 -8.41 -17.99 2.72
CA TRP A 26 -7.36 -17.26 2.06
C TRP A 26 -7.99 -16.50 0.89
N VAL A 27 -7.88 -15.17 0.92
CA VAL A 27 -8.38 -14.29 -0.14
C VAL A 27 -7.21 -14.01 -1.08
N ASP A 28 -7.35 -14.39 -2.35
CA ASP A 28 -6.43 -14.00 -3.41
C ASP A 28 -6.63 -12.52 -3.75
N LEU A 29 -5.55 -11.73 -3.75
CA LEU A 29 -5.58 -10.33 -4.14
C LEU A 29 -5.06 -10.10 -5.57
N THR A 30 -4.68 -11.15 -6.30
CA THR A 30 -4.15 -11.05 -7.67
C THR A 30 -5.12 -10.30 -8.59
N GLY A 31 -4.60 -9.34 -9.37
CA GLY A 31 -5.40 -8.50 -10.26
C GLY A 31 -6.15 -7.35 -9.57
N GLN A 32 -6.21 -7.31 -8.23
CA GLN A 32 -6.86 -6.20 -7.55
C GLN A 32 -6.05 -4.92 -7.65
N ARG A 33 -6.74 -3.83 -7.99
CA ARG A 33 -6.22 -2.47 -7.97
C ARG A 33 -6.66 -1.79 -6.67
N ILE A 34 -5.69 -1.38 -5.88
CA ILE A 34 -5.88 -0.69 -4.60
C ILE A 34 -5.09 0.62 -4.67
N ASN A 35 -5.78 1.75 -4.60
CA ASN A 35 -5.18 3.07 -4.82
C ASN A 35 -4.44 3.15 -6.17
N ARG A 36 -3.12 3.46 -6.13
CA ARG A 36 -2.25 3.55 -7.31
C ARG A 36 -1.46 2.28 -7.55
N VAL A 37 -1.88 1.15 -6.98
CA VAL A 37 -1.11 -0.10 -6.95
C VAL A 37 -1.99 -1.26 -7.44
N THR A 38 -1.46 -2.07 -8.34
CA THR A 38 -2.12 -3.28 -8.86
C THR A 38 -1.34 -4.51 -8.45
N VAL A 39 -2.00 -5.50 -7.86
CA VAL A 39 -1.37 -6.76 -7.47
C VAL A 39 -1.14 -7.63 -8.71
N ILE A 40 0.11 -8.02 -8.94
CA ILE A 40 0.53 -8.84 -10.09
C ILE A 40 0.59 -10.32 -9.69
N GLU A 41 1.06 -10.62 -8.48
CA GLU A 41 1.30 -12.00 -8.04
C GLU A 41 1.07 -12.12 -6.53
N ASP A 42 0.09 -12.95 -6.13
CA ASP A 42 -0.16 -13.35 -4.75
C ASP A 42 -0.02 -14.87 -4.63
N LYS A 43 1.09 -15.33 -4.04
CA LYS A 43 1.31 -16.76 -3.83
C LYS A 43 0.71 -17.21 -2.50
N LYS A 44 -0.17 -18.21 -2.58
CA LYS A 44 -0.62 -18.97 -1.41
C LYS A 44 0.57 -19.74 -0.84
N GLY A 45 0.94 -19.50 0.42
CA GLY A 45 1.83 -20.42 1.16
C GLY A 45 3.05 -19.87 1.90
N GLN A 46 3.18 -18.56 2.16
CA GLN A 46 4.31 -18.07 2.99
C GLN A 46 3.85 -17.39 4.28
N GLY A 47 3.61 -18.19 5.32
CA GLY A 47 3.43 -17.72 6.69
C GLY A 47 2.18 -16.88 6.96
N SER A 48 2.15 -16.20 8.10
CA SER A 48 1.01 -15.39 8.56
C SER A 48 0.81 -14.09 7.77
N ASN A 49 1.87 -13.57 7.14
CA ASN A 49 1.84 -12.32 6.37
C ASN A 49 2.78 -12.40 5.14
N PRO A 50 2.35 -13.06 4.05
CA PRO A 50 3.18 -13.21 2.86
C PRO A 50 3.46 -11.85 2.21
N ARG A 51 4.58 -11.77 1.49
CA ARG A 51 4.85 -10.65 0.58
C ARG A 51 4.25 -10.95 -0.79
N ILE A 52 3.66 -9.94 -1.41
CA ILE A 52 3.01 -10.05 -2.73
C ILE A 52 3.71 -9.11 -3.71
N LYS A 53 3.72 -9.44 -5.02
CA LYS A 53 4.24 -8.52 -6.03
C LYS A 53 3.16 -7.59 -6.51
N VAL A 54 3.47 -6.31 -6.57
CA VAL A 54 2.55 -5.26 -7.01
C VAL A 54 3.24 -4.27 -7.94
N ARG A 55 2.47 -3.55 -8.74
CA ARG A 55 2.90 -2.50 -9.68
C ARG A 55 2.25 -1.17 -9.29
N CYS A 56 3.02 -0.10 -9.03
CA CYS A 56 2.45 1.26 -8.98
C CYS A 56 2.08 1.68 -10.41
N ASP A 57 1.11 2.58 -10.53
CA ASP A 57 0.81 3.30 -11.76
C ASP A 57 2.05 4.02 -12.34
N CYS A 58 3.05 4.33 -11.47
CA CYS A 58 4.37 4.85 -11.85
C CYS A 58 5.16 3.89 -12.77
N GLY A 59 4.73 2.62 -12.88
CA GLY A 59 5.44 1.55 -13.58
C GLY A 59 6.35 0.71 -12.68
N THR A 60 6.75 1.23 -11.51
CA THR A 60 7.62 0.51 -10.57
C THR A 60 6.93 -0.71 -9.99
N VAL A 61 7.63 -1.83 -10.02
CA VAL A 61 7.23 -3.10 -9.38
C VAL A 61 7.95 -3.25 -8.05
N PHE A 62 7.21 -3.61 -6.99
CA PHE A 62 7.77 -3.79 -5.65
C PHE A 62 7.01 -4.86 -4.86
N THR A 63 7.56 -5.26 -3.70
CA THR A 63 7.05 -6.41 -2.90
C THR A 63 6.68 -6.02 -1.46
N PRO A 64 5.52 -5.38 -1.24
CA PRO A 64 5.02 -5.08 0.10
C PRO A 64 4.46 -6.32 0.78
N PHE A 65 4.18 -6.19 2.08
CA PHE A 65 3.41 -7.19 2.81
C PHE A 65 1.95 -7.21 2.35
N LYS A 66 1.35 -8.40 2.30
CA LYS A 66 -0.06 -8.60 1.96
C LYS A 66 -0.98 -7.82 2.89
N SER A 67 -0.67 -7.81 4.20
CA SER A 67 -1.43 -7.01 5.17
C SER A 67 -1.41 -5.52 4.83
N SER A 68 -0.27 -4.99 4.39
CA SER A 68 -0.16 -3.57 4.05
C SER A 68 -1.01 -3.16 2.86
N ILE A 69 -1.21 -4.07 1.90
CA ILE A 69 -2.10 -3.87 0.76
C ILE A 69 -3.55 -4.07 1.17
N LYS A 70 -3.86 -5.13 1.93
CA LYS A 70 -5.21 -5.42 2.45
C LYS A 70 -5.77 -4.29 3.30
N TYR A 71 -4.96 -3.74 4.22
CA TYR A 71 -5.33 -2.62 5.09
C TYR A 71 -5.00 -1.25 4.48
N GLN A 72 -4.62 -1.21 3.20
CA GLN A 72 -4.37 0.02 2.44
C GLN A 72 -3.33 0.98 3.07
N THR A 73 -2.40 0.46 3.87
CA THR A 73 -1.28 1.25 4.42
C THR A 73 -0.24 1.57 3.34
N THR A 74 -0.08 0.68 2.36
CA THR A 74 0.75 0.92 1.18
C THR A 74 -0.11 1.39 0.00
N LYS A 75 0.00 2.67 -0.36
CA LYS A 75 -0.81 3.31 -1.41
C LYS A 75 -0.07 3.58 -2.73
N SER A 76 1.27 3.51 -2.73
CA SER A 76 2.11 3.85 -3.89
C SER A 76 3.54 3.30 -3.79
N CYS A 77 4.34 3.40 -4.88
CA CYS A 77 5.76 3.03 -4.90
C CYS A 77 6.63 3.92 -3.98
N GLY A 78 6.16 5.11 -3.59
CA GLY A 78 6.95 6.09 -2.83
C GLY A 78 7.90 6.92 -3.71
N GLN A 79 8.27 6.40 -4.89
CA GLN A 79 8.98 7.16 -5.93
C GLN A 79 8.05 7.72 -7.02
N CYS A 80 6.72 7.49 -6.95
CA CYS A 80 5.74 8.04 -7.88
C CYS A 80 5.72 9.60 -7.68
N GLY A 81 6.67 10.33 -8.27
CA GLY A 81 6.90 11.79 -8.07
C GLY A 81 8.36 12.20 -7.88
N LEU A 82 9.26 11.25 -7.59
CA LEU A 82 10.71 11.43 -7.62
C LEU A 82 11.24 11.20 -9.04
N VAL A 83 10.68 11.91 -10.02
CA VAL A 83 11.57 12.39 -11.08
C VAL A 83 12.47 13.32 -10.30
N THR A 84 13.68 12.88 -9.98
CA THR A 84 14.64 13.74 -9.31
C THR A 84 14.81 14.94 -10.23
N LYS A 85 14.05 16.02 -9.99
CA LYS A 85 14.50 17.36 -10.34
C LYS A 85 15.79 17.44 -9.55
N GLY A 86 16.90 17.03 -10.18
CA GLY A 86 18.19 17.08 -9.54
C GLY A 86 18.27 18.49 -9.00
N ARG A 87 18.39 18.65 -7.69
CA ARG A 87 18.69 19.98 -7.16
C ARG A 87 19.92 20.41 -7.94
N PRO A 88 19.87 21.52 -8.70
CA PRO A 88 21.04 21.92 -9.45
C PRO A 88 22.18 21.97 -8.46
N LYS A 89 23.25 21.21 -8.73
CA LYS A 89 24.40 21.19 -7.81
C LYS A 89 24.84 22.64 -7.68
N PRO A 90 24.93 23.19 -6.46
CA PRO A 90 25.35 24.57 -6.31
C PRO A 90 26.74 24.68 -6.93
N HIS A 91 26.85 25.41 -8.03
CA HIS A 91 28.14 25.84 -8.50
C HIS A 91 28.72 26.68 -7.36
N ARG A 92 29.96 26.40 -6.95
CA ARG A 92 30.60 26.99 -5.75
C ARG A 92 30.91 28.50 -5.91
N LEU A 93 30.07 29.24 -6.62
CA LEU A 93 30.20 30.68 -6.91
C LEU A 93 29.11 31.50 -6.21
N HIS A 94 28.51 30.99 -5.13
CA HIS A 94 27.61 31.75 -4.27
C HIS A 94 28.18 33.16 -4.00
N GLY A 95 27.38 34.20 -4.20
CA GLY A 95 27.80 35.60 -3.99
C GLY A 95 28.60 36.23 -5.14
N THR A 96 28.78 35.51 -6.25
CA THR A 96 29.30 36.11 -7.49
C THR A 96 28.17 36.58 -8.40
N ARG A 97 28.46 37.60 -9.21
CA ARG A 97 27.57 38.07 -10.27
C ARG A 97 27.16 36.96 -11.25
N LEU A 98 28.02 35.96 -11.49
CA LEU A 98 27.70 34.78 -12.32
C LEU A 98 26.61 33.90 -11.67
N TYR A 99 26.61 33.76 -10.34
CA TYR A 99 25.57 33.03 -9.59
C TYR A 99 24.24 33.77 -9.61
N GLU A 100 24.25 35.08 -9.43
CA GLU A 100 23.04 35.91 -9.54
C GLU A 100 22.43 35.80 -10.94
N TRP A 101 23.26 35.88 -11.98
CA TRP A 101 22.84 35.67 -13.36
C TRP A 101 22.21 34.28 -13.56
N TRP A 102 22.92 33.21 -13.16
CA TRP A 102 22.44 31.83 -13.30
C TRP A 102 21.08 31.60 -12.59
N VAL A 103 20.89 32.15 -11.37
CA VAL A 103 19.63 32.05 -10.62
C VAL A 103 18.47 32.74 -11.36
N HIS A 104 18.72 33.91 -11.96
CA HIS A 104 17.69 34.65 -12.70
C HIS A 104 17.26 33.93 -13.99
N TYR A 105 18.19 33.33 -14.73
CA TYR A 105 17.86 32.57 -15.94
C TYR A 105 17.15 31.24 -15.64
N PHE A 106 17.60 30.46 -14.64
CA PHE A 106 17.05 29.12 -14.39
C PHE A 106 15.69 29.13 -13.69
N LYS A 107 15.37 30.16 -12.88
CA LYS A 107 14.07 30.25 -12.18
C LYS A 107 12.91 30.72 -13.05
N ARG A 108 13.18 31.44 -14.15
CA ARG A 108 12.13 32.06 -14.97
C ARG A 108 11.62 31.19 -16.12
N GLY A 109 12.26 30.07 -16.43
CA GLY A 109 11.71 29.08 -17.37
C GLY A 109 11.44 29.61 -18.78
N GLU A 110 11.95 30.77 -19.15
CA GLU A 110 11.83 31.32 -20.50
C GLU A 110 13.10 30.96 -21.28
N LEU A 111 12.90 30.11 -22.29
CA LEU A 111 13.89 29.77 -23.28
C LEU A 111 14.12 30.96 -24.23
N ALA A 112 15.41 31.24 -24.45
CA ALA A 112 16.01 31.71 -25.71
C ALA A 112 15.97 33.23 -25.99
N PRO A 113 16.85 33.75 -26.87
CA PRO A 113 17.77 33.05 -27.81
C PRO A 113 19.07 32.52 -27.19
#